data_AF-A0A1Q7YML3-F1
#
_entry.id   AF-A0A1Q7YML3-F1
#
_cell.length_a   1.000
_cell.length_b   1.000
_cell.length_c   1.000
_cell.angle_alpha   90.00
_cell.angle_beta   90.00
_cell.angle_gamma   90.00
#
_symmetry.space_group_name_H-M   'P 1'
#
loop_
_entity.id
_entity.type
_entity.pdbx_description
1 polymer ?
#
loop_
_entity_poly.entity_id
_entity_poly.type
_entity_poly.pdbx_seq_one_letter_code
_entity_poly.pdbx_strand_id
1 'polypeptide(L)'
;MTGMLPTKLEPMRLSRRAEPFNRADWIYELKLDGFRTLAYLENGGGRLVSRNGNAFAAFRDLAAEVAATFRGADEEEPEEEQ
;
A
#
# COMPACT_ATOMS: atom_id res chain seq x y z
N MET A 1 -7.08 20.05 7.06
CA MET A 1 -8.15 19.52 6.19
C MET A 1 -7.91 18.04 6.03
N THR A 2 -8.83 17.16 6.44
CA THR A 2 -8.70 15.70 6.22
C THR A 2 -8.62 15.43 4.72
N GLY A 3 -7.47 14.95 4.25
CA GLY A 3 -7.29 14.56 2.85
C GLY A 3 -8.16 13.34 2.54
N MET A 4 -9.15 13.49 1.66
CA MET A 4 -9.97 12.37 1.22
C MET A 4 -9.14 11.44 0.33
N LEU A 5 -8.96 10.20 0.75
CA LEU A 5 -8.27 9.20 -0.04
C LEU A 5 -9.06 8.91 -1.33
N PRO A 6 -8.39 8.82 -2.50
CA PRO A 6 -9.06 8.47 -3.74
C PRO A 6 -9.75 7.11 -3.61
N THR A 7 -11.04 7.08 -3.94
CA THR A 7 -11.91 5.92 -3.73
C THR A 7 -11.60 4.73 -4.64
N LYS A 8 -10.80 4.92 -5.69
CA LYS A 8 -10.40 3.87 -6.62
C LYS A 8 -8.98 4.05 -7.11
N LEU A 9 -8.05 3.33 -6.47
CA LEU A 9 -6.69 3.14 -6.96
C LEU A 9 -6.57 1.78 -7.63
N GLU A 10 -5.96 1.73 -8.82
CA GLU A 10 -5.67 0.47 -9.51
C GLU A 10 -4.21 0.09 -9.34
N PRO A 11 -3.89 -1.14 -8.88
CA PRO A 11 -2.51 -1.58 -8.79
C PRO A 11 -1.82 -1.55 -10.15
N MET A 12 -0.57 -1.08 -10.18
CA MET A 12 0.28 -1.16 -11.36
C MET A 12 0.35 -2.60 -11.88
N ARG A 13 0.15 -2.77 -13.19
CA ARG A 13 0.21 -4.08 -13.84
C ARG A 13 1.63 -4.38 -14.29
N LEU A 14 2.05 -5.63 -14.10
CA LEU A 14 3.32 -6.09 -14.59
C LEU A 14 3.31 -6.14 -16.13
N SER A 15 4.27 -5.46 -16.76
CA SER A 15 4.53 -5.60 -18.19
C SER A 15 5.15 -6.96 -18.50
N ARG A 16 4.64 -7.67 -19.51
CA ARG A 16 5.26 -8.91 -20.00
C ARG A 16 6.54 -8.59 -20.77
N ARG A 17 7.58 -9.39 -20.56
CA ARG A 17 8.84 -9.35 -21.32
C ARG A 17 9.27 -10.76 -21.67
N ALA A 18 9.86 -10.93 -22.85
CA ALA A 18 10.36 -12.21 -23.34
C ALA A 18 11.73 -12.55 -22.76
N GLU A 19 12.57 -11.53 -22.55
CA GLU A 19 13.96 -11.70 -22.09
C GLU A 19 14.15 -11.16 -20.67
N PRO A 20 15.09 -11.74 -19.88
CA PRO A 20 15.53 -11.15 -18.62
C PRO A 20 16.07 -9.74 -18.85
N PHE A 21 15.85 -8.84 -17.89
CA PHE A 21 16.37 -7.46 -17.95
C PHE A 21 17.25 -7.18 -16.73
N ASN A 22 18.30 -6.41 -16.93
CA ASN A 22 19.16 -5.91 -15.87
C ASN A 22 19.55 -4.45 -16.14
N ARG A 23 19.41 -3.57 -15.15
CA ARG A 23 19.75 -2.14 -15.29
C ARG A 23 20.22 -1.54 -13.95
N ALA A 24 21.24 -0.69 -13.99
CA ALA A 24 21.87 -0.11 -12.80
C ALA A 24 20.97 0.87 -12.04
N ASP A 25 20.00 1.47 -12.73
CA ASP A 25 19.01 2.40 -12.17
C ASP A 25 17.79 1.70 -11.56
N TRP A 26 17.77 0.36 -11.48
CA TRP A 26 16.59 -0.42 -11.07
C TRP A 26 16.75 -1.00 -9.66
N ILE A 27 15.65 -0.97 -8.89
CA ILE A 27 15.52 -1.67 -7.62
C ILE A 27 14.83 -3.02 -7.89
N TYR A 28 15.38 -4.09 -7.34
CA TYR A 28 14.86 -5.44 -7.48
C TYR A 28 14.33 -5.95 -6.13
N GLU A 29 13.13 -6.52 -6.15
CA GLU A 29 12.49 -7.13 -4.99
C GLU A 29 12.12 -8.59 -5.30
N LEU A 30 12.02 -9.43 -4.26
CA LEU A 30 11.57 -10.80 -4.41
C LEU A 30 10.11 -10.82 -4.91
N LYS A 31 9.84 -11.55 -5.99
CA LYS A 31 8.47 -11.81 -6.42
C LYS A 31 7.82 -12.82 -5.48
N LEU A 32 6.99 -12.32 -4.56
CA LEU A 32 6.11 -13.16 -3.75
C LEU A 32 4.92 -13.64 -4.59
N ASP A 33 4.65 -14.95 -4.59
CA ASP A 33 3.50 -15.53 -5.28
C ASP A 33 2.31 -15.66 -4.33
N GLY A 34 1.42 -14.67 -4.40
CA GLY A 34 0.27 -14.55 -3.51
C GLY A 34 -0.76 -13.57 -4.04
N PHE A 35 -1.62 -13.07 -3.14
CA PHE A 35 -2.69 -12.16 -3.50
C PHE A 35 -2.24 -10.70 -3.40
N ARG A 36 -2.30 -9.97 -4.52
CA ARG A 36 -2.04 -8.52 -4.53
C ARG A 36 -3.21 -7.78 -3.86
N THR A 37 -2.89 -6.89 -2.93
CA THR A 37 -3.87 -6.02 -2.26
C THR A 37 -3.38 -4.58 -2.13
N LEU A 38 -4.32 -3.64 -2.07
CA LEU A 38 -4.11 -2.29 -1.56
C LEU A 38 -4.66 -2.21 -0.14
N ALA A 39 -3.86 -1.68 0.79
CA ALA A 39 -4.29 -1.37 2.14
C ALA A 39 -4.79 0.07 2.19
N TYR A 40 -6.07 0.25 2.55
CA TYR A 40 -6.66 1.54 2.85
C TYR A 40 -6.68 1.68 4.37
N LEU A 41 -5.96 2.67 4.89
CA LEU A 41 -5.85 2.95 6.32
C LEU A 41 -6.45 4.33 6.56
N GLU A 42 -7.46 4.41 7.40
CA GLU A 42 -8.19 5.65 7.68
C GLU A 42 -8.76 5.62 9.10
N ASN A 43 -8.53 6.69 9.87
CA ASN A 43 -9.05 6.85 11.23
C ASN A 43 -8.81 5.63 12.16
N GLY A 44 -7.63 5.02 12.05
CA GLY A 44 -7.26 3.82 12.82
C GLY A 44 -7.90 2.50 12.34
N GLY A 45 -8.72 2.54 11.28
CA GLY A 45 -9.27 1.37 10.61
C GLY A 45 -8.46 0.95 9.38
N GLY A 46 -8.48 -0.34 9.06
CA GLY A 46 -7.77 -0.91 7.91
C GLY A 46 -8.66 -1.78 7.03
N ARG A 47 -8.47 -1.70 5.71
CA ARG A 47 -9.12 -2.57 4.72
C ARG A 47 -8.16 -3.00 3.63
N LEU A 48 -8.08 -4.32 3.40
CA LEU A 48 -7.35 -4.90 2.28
C LEU A 48 -8.28 -5.16 1.09
N VAL A 49 -7.97 -4.53 -0.03
CA VAL A 49 -8.77 -4.58 -1.27
C VAL A 49 -7.98 -5.27 -2.37
N SER A 50 -8.58 -6.26 -3.03
CA SER A 50 -8.00 -6.96 -4.17
C SER A 50 -7.87 -6.05 -5.39
N ARG A 51 -7.11 -6.52 -6.40
CA ARG A 51 -7.00 -5.84 -7.71
C ARG A 51 -8.34 -5.53 -8.36
N ASN A 52 -9.36 -6.37 -8.12
CA ASN A 52 -10.68 -6.22 -8.73
C ASN A 52 -11.66 -5.40 -7.85
N GLY A 53 -11.19 -4.78 -6.78
CA GLY A 53 -12.01 -3.94 -5.90
C GLY A 53 -12.73 -4.68 -4.77
N ASN A 54 -12.60 -6.01 -4.69
CA ASN A 54 -13.24 -6.81 -3.64
C ASN A 54 -12.42 -6.78 -2.35
N ALA A 55 -13.09 -6.62 -1.20
CA ALA A 55 -12.45 -6.69 0.10
C ALA A 55 -12.09 -8.14 0.48
N PHE A 56 -10.94 -8.34 1.11
CA PHE A 56 -10.53 -9.64 1.64
C PHE A 56 -11.04 -9.86 3.06
N ALA A 57 -12.25 -10.41 3.20
CA ALA A 57 -12.86 -10.67 4.51
C ALA A 57 -12.05 -11.64 5.40
N ALA A 58 -11.28 -12.55 4.78
CA ALA A 58 -10.42 -13.51 5.50
C ALA A 58 -9.19 -12.87 6.15
N PHE A 59 -8.82 -11.64 5.76
CA PHE A 59 -7.62 -10.94 6.26
C PHE A 59 -8.00 -9.69 7.08
N ARG A 60 -9.16 -9.69 7.73
CA ARG A 60 -9.63 -8.55 8.53
C ARG A 60 -8.73 -8.26 9.72
N ASP A 61 -8.29 -9.29 10.44
CA ASP A 61 -7.42 -9.12 11.61
C ASP A 61 -6.06 -8.55 11.20
N LEU A 62 -5.49 -9.05 10.10
CA LEU A 62 -4.28 -8.49 9.51
C LEU A 62 -4.46 -7.01 9.13
N ALA A 63 -5.60 -6.66 8.53
CA ALA A 63 -5.87 -5.27 8.16
C ALA A 63 -5.96 -4.35 9.40
N ALA A 64 -6.57 -4.83 10.49
CA ALA A 64 -6.67 -4.11 11.75
C ALA A 64 -5.29 -3.92 12.39
N GLU A 65 -4.46 -4.96 12.43
CA GLU A 65 -3.09 -4.87 12.97
C GLU A 65 -2.20 -3.92 12.17
N VAL A 66 -2.30 -3.95 10.84
CA VAL A 66 -1.58 -3.00 9.98
C VAL A 66 -2.01 -1.56 10.28
N ALA A 67 -3.31 -1.31 10.42
CA ALA A 67 -3.81 0.03 10.76
C ALA A 67 -3.37 0.50 12.15
N ALA A 68 -3.36 -0.40 13.15
CA ALA A 68 -2.97 -0.07 14.51
C ALA A 68 -1.46 0.23 14.65
N THR A 69 -0.63 -0.35 13.78
CA THR A 69 0.83 -0.18 13.81
C THR A 69 1.36 0.85 12.81
N PHE A 70 0.53 1.30 11.88
CA PHE A 70 0.91 2.27 10.87
C PHE A 70 1.11 3.65 11.50
N ARG A 71 2.37 4.11 11.51
CA ARG A 71 2.74 5.50 11.82
C ARG A 71 2.80 6.25 10.50
N GLY A 72 1.68 6.83 10.08
CA GLY A 72 1.64 7.70 8.91
C GLY A 72 2.50 8.94 9.10
N ALA A 73 2.84 9.62 8.01
CA ALA A 73 3.50 10.92 8.04
C ALA A 73 2.48 12.01 8.40
N ASP A 74 1.98 11.99 9.64
CA ASP A 74 1.27 13.11 10.28
C ASP A 74 2.20 13.85 11.27
N GLU A 75 3.49 13.50 11.30
CA GLU A 75 4.51 14.31 11.98
C GLU A 75 4.80 15.54 11.11
N GLU A 76 4.08 16.64 11.37
CA GLU A 76 4.68 17.95 11.12
C GLU A 76 5.91 18.03 12.03
N GLU A 77 7.10 17.99 11.41
CA GLU A 77 8.36 18.32 12.07
C GLU A 77 8.14 19.67 12.78
N PRO A 78 8.31 19.76 14.11
CA PRO A 78 8.18 21.04 14.81
C PRO A 78 9.19 22.00 14.18
N GLU A 79 8.70 23.14 13.68
CA GLU A 79 9.58 24.22 13.20
C GLU A 79 10.56 24.55 14.33
N GLU A 80 11.84 24.21 14.14
CA GLU A 80 12.89 24.66 15.06
C GLU A 80 12.89 26.19 15.04
N GLU A 81 12.41 26.79 16.13
CA GLU A 81 12.46 28.23 16.33
C GLU A 81 13.94 28.65 16.49
N GLN A 82 14.34 29.62 15.67
CA GLN A 82 15.70 30.12 15.47
C GLN A 82 16.40 30.62 16.74
#